data_AF-A0AAW9ECM2-F1
#
_entry.id   AF-A0AAW9ECM2-F1
#
_cell.length_a   1.000
_cell.length_b   1.000
_cell.length_c   1.000
_cell.angle_alpha   90.00
_cell.angle_beta   90.00
_cell.angle_gamma   90.00
#
_symmetry.space_group_name_H-M   'P 1'
#
loop_
_entity.id
_entity.type
_entity.pdbx_description
1 polymer ?
#
loop_
_entity_poly.entity_id
_entity_poly.type
_entity_poly.pdbx_seq_one_letter_code
_entity_poly.pdbx_strand_id
1 'polypeptide(L)' 'LYTGMLNASGGVIDDLIVYYFDETFYRLVVNSATREKDLAWITEHAKDYVVDIQVRDDLALIAVQGPHAQEKVQRL' A
#
# COMPACT_ATOMS: atom_id res chain seq x y z
N LEU A 1 0.70 -7.10 -5.94
CA LEU A 1 1.41 -8.20 -5.23
C LEU A 1 1.20 -8.04 -3.73
N TYR A 2 1.02 -9.14 -2.99
CA TYR A 2 1.05 -9.15 -1.51
C TYR A 2 2.47 -9.45 -1.02
N THR A 3 2.96 -8.68 -0.05
CA THR A 3 4.33 -8.81 0.47
C THR A 3 4.44 -8.39 1.93
N GLY A 4 5.46 -8.90 2.62
CA GLY A 4 5.89 -8.37 3.91
C GLY A 4 6.91 -7.25 3.77
N MET A 5 6.85 -6.26 4.65
CA MET A 5 7.92 -5.27 4.88
C MET A 5 8.66 -5.66 6.15
N LEU A 6 9.95 -5.96 6.05
CA LEU A 6 10.73 -6.52 7.16
C LEU A 6 11.74 -5.52 7.72
N ASN A 7 12.09 -5.69 8.98
CA ASN A 7 13.26 -5.06 9.57
C ASN A 7 14.53 -5.89 9.30
N ALA A 8 15.70 -5.35 9.63
CA ALA A 8 17.00 -5.99 9.41
C ALA A 8 17.19 -7.32 10.17
N SER A 9 16.40 -7.57 11.22
CA SER A 9 16.42 -8.83 11.97
C SER A 9 15.44 -9.87 11.42
N GLY A 10 14.73 -9.57 10.32
CA GLY A 10 13.74 -10.45 9.71
C GLY A 10 12.35 -10.41 10.38
N GLY A 11 12.13 -9.51 11.33
CA GLY A 11 10.82 -9.29 11.92
C GLY A 11 9.89 -8.55 10.96
N VAL A 12 8.63 -8.97 10.88
CA VAL A 12 7.60 -8.31 10.06
C VAL A 12 7.23 -6.97 10.69
N ILE A 13 7.40 -5.89 9.92
CA ILE A 13 6.92 -4.56 10.26
C ILE A 13 5.44 -4.49 9.92
N ASP A 14 5.08 -4.78 8.67
CA ASP A 14 3.69 -4.90 8.22
C ASP A 14 3.58 -5.82 7.00
N ASP A 15 2.37 -6.28 6.73
CA ASP A 15 1.98 -6.89 5.47
C ASP A 15 1.20 -5.90 4.60
N LEU A 16 1.46 -5.87 3.30
CA LEU A 16 0.89 -4.84 2.42
C LEU A 16 0.65 -5.34 1.00
N ILE A 17 -0.19 -4.59 0.27
CA ILE A 17 -0.36 -4.74 -1.17
C ILE A 17 0.41 -3.64 -1.90
N VAL A 18 1.21 -4.04 -2.90
CA VAL A 18 1.88 -3.12 -3.84
C VAL A 18 1.28 -3.27 -5.25
N TYR A 19 1.01 -2.13 -5.87
CA TYR A 19 0.57 -1.99 -7.26
C TYR A 19 1.68 -1.35 -8.09
N TYR A 20 1.93 -1.93 -9.27
CA TYR A 20 2.78 -1.38 -10.32
C TYR A 20 1.88 -0.72 -11.35
N PHE A 21 2.14 0.55 -11.68
CA PHE A 21 1.54 1.22 -12.82
C PHE A 21 2.54 1.33 -13.97
N ASP A 22 3.73 1.86 -13.66
CA ASP A 22 4.88 1.95 -14.55
C ASP A 22 6.18 2.00 -13.72
N GLU A 23 7.34 2.09 -14.39
CA GLU A 23 8.66 2.08 -13.76
C GLU A 23 8.90 3.25 -12.78
N THR A 24 8.10 4.32 -12.88
CA THR A 24 8.20 5.51 -12.04
C THR A 24 7.04 5.66 -11.05
N PHE A 25 6.02 4.79 -11.13
CA PHE A 25 4.82 4.93 -10.32
C PHE A 25 4.32 3.61 -9.71
N TYR A 26 4.35 3.58 -8.39
CA TYR A 26 3.87 2.49 -7.55
C TYR A 26 2.88 3.01 -6.51
N ARG A 27 2.03 2.12 -6.00
CA ARG A 27 1.15 2.39 -4.86
C ARG A 27 1.19 1.28 -3.83
N LEU A 28 1.25 1.69 -2.57
CA LEU A 28 1.24 0.82 -1.42
C LEU A 28 -0.08 1.02 -0.66
N VAL A 29 -0.66 -0.07 -0.17
CA VAL A 29 -1.81 -0.07 0.74
C VAL A 29 -1.41 -0.86 1.98
N VAL A 30 -1.35 -0.17 3.12
CA VAL A 30 -0.92 -0.69 4.43
C VAL A 30 -2.07 -0.71 5.43
N ASN A 31 -1.88 -1.36 6.58
CA ASN A 31 -2.89 -1.41 7.62
C ASN A 31 -3.05 -0.06 8.34
N SER A 32 -4.28 0.27 8.74
CA SER A 32 -4.56 1.54 9.44
C SER A 32 -3.84 1.64 10.78
N ALA A 33 -3.68 0.53 11.50
CA ALA A 33 -3.07 0.52 12.83
C ALA A 33 -1.55 0.74 12.81
N THR A 34 -0.91 0.45 11.68
CA THR A 34 0.54 0.54 11.48
C THR A 34 0.97 1.75 10.65
N ARG A 35 0.02 2.48 10.07
CA ARG A 35 0.23 3.65 9.19
C ARG A 35 1.42 4.54 9.58
N GLU A 36 1.44 5.10 10.79
CA GLU A 36 2.49 6.06 11.18
C GLU A 36 3.88 5.42 11.28
N LYS A 37 3.92 4.19 11.80
CA LYS A 37 5.16 3.39 11.87
C LYS A 37 5.66 3.05 10.47
N ASP A 38 4.77 2.66 9.58
CA ASP A 38 5.11 2.25 8.21
C ASP A 38 5.54 3.46 7.38
N LEU A 39 4.86 4.60 7.51
CA LEU A 39 5.23 5.84 6.83
C LEU A 39 6.61 6.33 7.29
N ALA A 40 6.89 6.29 8.60
CA ALA A 40 8.20 6.63 9.13
C ALA A 40 9.29 5.68 8.60
N TRP A 41 9.02 4.37 8.57
CA TRP A 41 9.96 3.37 8.07
C TRP A 41 10.26 3.57 6.57
N ILE A 42 9.22 3.74 5.75
CA ILE A 42 9.35 3.95 4.31
C ILE A 42 10.10 5.26 4.03
N THR A 43 9.73 6.34 4.72
CA THR A 43 10.37 7.66 4.54
C THR A 43 11.84 7.62 4.93
N GLU A 44 12.20 6.91 6.00
CA GLU A 44 13.60 6.75 6.40
C GLU A 44 14.43 6.06 5.31
N HIS A 45 13.94 4.96 4.75
CA HIS A 45 14.68 4.17 3.75
C HIS A 45 14.60 4.76 2.33
N ALA A 46 13.63 5.65 2.07
CA ALA A 46 13.50 6.35 0.79
C ALA A 46 14.52 7.48 0.60
N LYS A 47 15.21 7.94 1.67
CA LYS A 47 16.16 9.06 1.61
C LYS A 47 17.28 8.90 0.57
N ASP A 48 17.68 7.65 0.31
CA ASP A 48 18.75 7.33 -0.64
C ASP A 48 18.25 7.21 -2.09
N TYR A 49 16.95 7.42 -2.34
CA TYR A 49 16.30 7.27 -3.63
C TYR A 49 15.61 8.57 -4.08
N VAL A 50 15.58 8.82 -5.39
CA VAL A 50 14.84 9.94 -5.97
C VAL A 50 13.37 9.54 -6.13
N VAL A 51 12.62 9.55 -5.02
CA VAL A 51 11.20 9.19 -4.97
C VAL A 51 10.41 10.23 -4.18
N ASP A 52 9.19 10.50 -4.61
CA ASP A 52 8.23 11.30 -3.85
C ASP A 52 7.21 10.38 -3.17
N ILE A 53 6.94 10.62 -1.89
CA ILE A 53 5.99 9.82 -1.10
C ILE A 53 4.74 10.66 -0.87
N GLN A 54 3.70 10.38 -1.64
CA GLN A 54 2.41 11.04 -1.50
C GLN A 54 1.41 10.17 -0.74
N VAL A 55 1.02 10.61 0.45
CA VAL A 55 -0.08 10.01 1.23
C VAL A 55 -1.43 10.45 0.64
N ARG A 56 -2.35 9.50 0.45
CA ARG A 56 -3.64 9.72 -0.23
C ARG A 56 -4.84 9.73 0.72
N ASP A 57 -4.80 10.65 1.69
CA ASP A 57 -5.92 10.86 2.64
C ASP A 57 -7.18 11.44 1.99
N ASP A 58 -7.06 11.86 0.73
CA ASP A 58 -8.16 12.30 -0.14
C ASP A 58 -8.97 11.14 -0.74
N LEU A 59 -8.55 9.89 -0.53
CA LEU A 59 -9.21 8.70 -1.08
C LEU A 59 -9.89 7.85 0.00
N ALA A 60 -11.03 7.26 -0.35
CA ALA A 60 -11.66 6.17 0.40
C ALA A 60 -11.42 4.83 -0.31
N LEU A 61 -11.42 3.73 0.45
CA LEU A 61 -11.30 2.37 -0.09
C LEU A 61 -12.53 1.54 0.29
N ILE A 62 -13.20 0.98 -0.71
CA ILE A 62 -14.37 0.11 -0.53
C ILE A 62 -14.04 -1.27 -1.10
N ALA A 63 -14.04 -2.28 -0.26
CA ALA A 63 -13.93 -3.67 -0.71
C ALA A 63 -15.33 -4.21 -1.04
N VAL A 64 -15.65 -4.34 -2.33
CA VAL A 64 -16.87 -5.03 -2.78
C VAL A 64 -16.53 -6.50 -3.01
N GLN A 65 -17.14 -7.38 -2.23
CA GLN A 65 -16.78 -8.80 -2.19
C GLN A 65 -18.02 -9.69 -2.37
N GLY A 66 -17.82 -10.88 -2.95
CA GLY A 66 -18.87 -11.88 -3.18
C GLY A 66 -18.93 -12.35 -4.64
N PRO A 67 -19.62 -13.47 -4.91
CA PRO A 67 -19.61 -14.16 -6.21
C PRO A 67 -20.14 -13.31 -7.36
N HIS A 68 -21.03 -12.35 -7.09
CA HIS A 68 -21.62 -11.45 -8.08
C HIS A 68 -21.15 -9.99 -7.93
N ALA A 69 -20.07 -9.75 -7.17
CA ALA A 69 -19.60 -8.39 -6.88
C ALA A 69 -19.26 -7.62 -8.17
N GLN A 70 -18.50 -8.23 -9.07
CA GLN A 70 -18.10 -7.63 -10.35
C GLN A 70 -19.31 -7.28 -11.22
N GLU A 71 -20.23 -8.22 -11.40
CA GLU A 71 -21.46 -8.03 -12.20
C GLU A 71 -22.34 -6.90 -11.69
N LYS A 72 -22.40 -6.70 -10.36
CA LYS A 72 -23.19 -5.63 -9.74
C LYS A 72 -22.53 -4.27 -9.89
N VAL A 73 -21.21 -4.17 -9.69
CA VAL A 73 -20.47 -2.91 -9.81
C VAL A 73 -20.44 -2.42 -11.26
N GLN A 74 -20.35 -3.31 -12.25
CA GLN A 74 -20.31 -2.97 -13.67
C GLN A 74 -21.56 -2.26 -14.21
N ARG A 75 -22.66 -2.24 -13.43
CA ARG A 75 -23.93 -1.58 -13.80
C ARG A 75 -24.02 -0.11 -13.36
N LEU A 76 -23.03 0.35 -12.59
CA LEU A 76 -22.89 1.75 -12.16
C LEU A 76 -22.16 2.55 -13.23
#